data_AF-A0A365ZSM0-F1
#
_entry.id   AF-A0A365ZSM0-F1
#
_cell.length_a   1.000
_cell.length_b   1.000
_cell.length_c   1.000
_cell.angle_alpha   90.00
_cell.angle_beta   90.00
_cell.angle_gamma   90.00
#
_symmetry.space_group_name_H-M   'P 1'
#
loop_
_entity.id
_entity.type
_entity.pdbx_description
1 polymer ?
#
loop_
_entity_poly.entity_id
_entity_poly.type
_entity_poly.pdbx_seq_one_letter_code
_entity_poly.pdbx_strand_id
1 'polypeptide(L)'
;MATIAVLGAGKIGEALLSGLLHAGRKPEDLLFTERHPERSAELTERYGIAGVEVSEAAKRADVLIVAVKPQDIEPVLDDLAPLVGPGSLVVSLCAGLPTALYERRLPEGTPVVRVMPNTPMLVNEAMSAVSPGRHATPEHIRVVEDLLSSVGKVLEVPESQQDAVTALSGSGPAYFFFLVEAMIDAGILLGLPRAVAEQLIVQSAVGAAKMLAESAEHPVILREAVTSPAGTTINAIRELEKHGVRAALLAAIEAARDRSVELGKAHEED
;
A
#
# COMPACT_ATOMS: atom_id res chain seq x y z
N MET A 1 -13.86 -15.50 15.30
CA MET A 1 -13.60 -14.56 14.18
C MET A 1 -12.79 -15.32 13.15
N ALA A 2 -12.74 -14.88 11.89
CA ALA A 2 -11.89 -15.52 10.88
C ALA A 2 -10.41 -15.43 11.30
N THR A 3 -9.64 -16.52 11.21
CA THR A 3 -8.19 -16.53 11.44
C THR A 3 -7.49 -15.96 10.21
N ILE A 4 -6.57 -15.01 10.41
CA ILE A 4 -5.83 -14.35 9.33
C ILE A 4 -4.36 -14.71 9.44
N ALA A 5 -3.77 -15.15 8.34
CA ALA A 5 -2.32 -15.30 8.23
C ALA A 5 -1.74 -14.29 7.26
N VAL A 6 -0.72 -13.55 7.69
CA VAL A 6 0.06 -12.65 6.83
C VAL A 6 1.35 -13.36 6.43
N LEU A 7 1.43 -13.74 5.15
CA LEU A 7 2.57 -14.42 4.56
C LEU A 7 3.63 -13.37 4.17
N GLY A 8 4.61 -13.18 5.03
CA GLY A 8 5.66 -12.17 4.90
C GLY A 8 5.44 -11.00 5.86
N ALA A 9 6.23 -10.97 6.94
CA ALA A 9 6.18 -9.92 7.97
C ALA A 9 7.21 -8.80 7.76
N GLY A 10 7.41 -8.40 6.50
CA GLY A 10 8.12 -7.16 6.16
C GLY A 10 7.36 -5.91 6.60
N LYS A 11 7.79 -4.72 6.17
CA LYS A 11 7.19 -3.43 6.59
C LYS A 11 5.66 -3.37 6.45
N ILE A 12 5.12 -3.79 5.29
CA ILE A 12 3.67 -3.77 5.04
C ILE A 12 2.96 -4.87 5.85
N GLY A 13 3.52 -6.08 5.90
CA GLY A 13 2.93 -7.19 6.67
C GLY A 13 2.86 -6.88 8.17
N GLU A 14 3.95 -6.37 8.76
CA GLU A 14 3.96 -5.90 10.15
C GLU A 14 2.99 -4.74 10.37
N ALA A 15 2.95 -3.74 9.48
CA ALA A 15 2.02 -2.63 9.59
C ALA A 15 0.56 -3.11 9.65
N LEU A 16 0.19 -4.06 8.79
CA LEU A 16 -1.14 -4.65 8.78
C LEU A 16 -1.43 -5.44 10.06
N LEU A 17 -0.51 -6.30 10.52
CA LEU A 17 -0.66 -7.06 11.76
C LEU A 17 -0.85 -6.12 12.97
N SER A 18 0.00 -5.10 13.06
CA SER A 18 -0.09 -4.06 14.09
C SER A 18 -1.44 -3.35 14.02
N GLY A 19 -1.87 -2.91 12.85
CA GLY A 19 -3.16 -2.23 12.67
C GLY A 19 -4.37 -3.08 13.06
N LEU A 20 -4.36 -4.36 12.69
CA LEU A 20 -5.41 -5.30 13.07
C LEU A 20 -5.50 -5.48 14.60
N LEU A 21 -4.36 -5.55 15.29
CA LEU A 21 -4.33 -5.59 16.75
C LEU A 21 -4.90 -4.30 17.38
N HIS A 22 -4.51 -3.13 16.86
CA HIS A 22 -5.03 -1.84 17.34
C HIS A 22 -6.54 -1.70 17.11
N ALA A 23 -7.08 -2.30 16.05
CA ALA A 23 -8.51 -2.38 15.78
C ALA A 23 -9.25 -3.42 16.66
N GLY A 24 -8.57 -4.07 17.61
CA GLY A 24 -9.17 -4.95 18.60
C GLY A 24 -9.22 -6.43 18.21
N ARG A 25 -8.57 -6.82 17.11
CA ARG A 25 -8.37 -8.24 16.80
C ARG A 25 -7.43 -8.85 17.82
N LYS A 26 -7.71 -10.07 18.24
CA LYS A 26 -6.87 -10.76 19.22
C LYS A 26 -5.64 -11.38 18.55
N PRO A 27 -4.49 -11.45 19.24
CA PRO A 27 -3.30 -12.12 18.71
C PRO A 27 -3.53 -13.61 18.36
N GLU A 28 -4.43 -14.29 19.09
CA GLU A 28 -4.81 -15.70 18.83
C GLU A 28 -5.53 -15.92 17.50
N ASP A 29 -6.13 -14.87 16.93
CA ASP A 29 -6.81 -14.89 15.62
C ASP A 29 -5.86 -14.48 14.47
N LEU A 30 -4.58 -14.25 14.76
CA LEU A 30 -3.56 -13.79 13.82
C LEU A 30 -2.39 -14.77 13.74
N LEU A 31 -1.82 -14.89 12.55
CA LEU A 31 -0.60 -15.64 12.27
C LEU A 31 0.27 -14.81 11.32
N PHE A 32 1.57 -15.03 11.36
CA PHE A 32 2.46 -14.49 10.33
C PHE A 32 3.56 -15.48 9.95
N THR A 33 4.15 -15.26 8.78
CA THR A 33 5.36 -15.98 8.36
C THR A 33 6.50 -14.99 8.18
N GLU A 34 7.70 -15.36 8.63
CA GLU A 34 8.91 -14.56 8.47
C GLU A 34 10.12 -15.48 8.25
N ARG A 35 10.92 -15.19 7.23
CA ARG A 35 12.05 -16.04 6.83
C ARG A 35 13.22 -15.93 7.80
N HIS A 36 13.35 -14.79 8.49
CA HIS A 36 14.44 -14.55 9.43
C HIS A 36 14.02 -14.91 10.87
N PRO A 37 14.60 -15.94 11.50
CA PRO A 37 14.19 -16.40 12.83
C PRO A 37 14.27 -15.32 13.91
N GLU A 38 15.31 -14.49 13.88
CA GLU A 38 15.48 -13.37 14.82
C GLU A 38 14.34 -12.36 14.71
N ARG A 39 13.93 -12.04 13.47
CA ARG A 39 12.82 -11.13 13.20
C ARG A 39 11.48 -11.75 13.61
N SER A 40 11.30 -13.05 13.36
CA SER A 40 10.11 -13.79 13.79
C SER A 40 9.97 -13.78 15.33
N ALA A 41 11.07 -14.00 16.05
CA ALA A 41 11.08 -13.93 17.51
C ALA A 41 10.75 -12.52 18.02
N GLU A 42 11.35 -11.48 17.44
CA GLU A 42 11.07 -10.08 17.78
C GLU A 42 9.58 -9.72 17.61
N LEU A 43 8.98 -10.11 16.48
CA LEU A 43 7.58 -9.85 16.18
C LEU A 43 6.64 -10.64 17.11
N THR A 44 6.98 -11.89 17.40
CA THR A 44 6.22 -12.72 18.35
C THR A 44 6.24 -12.10 19.74
N GLU A 45 7.41 -11.66 20.23
CA GLU A 45 7.54 -11.00 21.54
C GLU A 45 6.78 -9.68 21.58
N ARG A 46 6.89 -8.85 20.53
CA ARG A 46 6.26 -7.53 20.45
C ARG A 46 4.74 -7.60 20.41
N TYR A 47 4.19 -8.50 19.59
CA TYR A 47 2.78 -8.50 19.23
C TYR A 47 1.98 -9.65 19.84
N GLY A 48 2.65 -10.66 20.41
CA GLY A 48 2.01 -11.88 20.92
C GLY A 48 1.37 -12.74 19.83
N ILE A 49 1.67 -12.47 18.56
CA ILE A 49 1.16 -13.21 17.40
C ILE A 49 2.10 -14.38 17.13
N ALA A 50 1.57 -15.56 16.78
CA ALA A 50 2.40 -16.71 16.46
C ALA A 50 3.04 -16.57 15.07
N GLY A 51 4.38 -16.58 15.03
CA GLY A 51 5.15 -16.85 13.82
C GLY A 51 5.10 -18.34 13.47
N VAL A 52 4.68 -18.67 12.24
CA VAL A 52 4.49 -20.04 11.75
C VAL A 52 5.09 -20.23 10.35
N GLU A 53 5.18 -21.48 9.91
CA GLU A 53 5.52 -21.81 8.52
C GLU A 53 4.33 -21.58 7.58
N VAL A 54 4.61 -21.35 6.30
CA VAL A 54 3.57 -21.13 5.25
C VAL A 54 2.56 -22.28 5.23
N SER A 55 3.03 -23.52 5.38
CA SER A 55 2.17 -24.70 5.37
C SER A 55 1.21 -24.79 6.57
N GLU A 56 1.62 -24.27 7.72
CA GLU A 56 0.77 -24.20 8.91
C GLU A 56 -0.25 -23.06 8.79
N ALA A 57 0.19 -21.89 8.30
CA ALA A 57 -0.69 -20.78 7.99
C ALA A 57 -1.81 -21.20 7.02
N ALA A 58 -1.47 -21.90 5.92
CA ALA A 58 -2.41 -22.36 4.91
C ALA A 58 -3.53 -23.26 5.47
N LYS A 59 -3.20 -24.10 6.46
CA LYS A 59 -4.15 -25.04 7.08
C LYS A 59 -5.05 -24.40 8.13
N ARG A 60 -4.58 -23.33 8.79
CA ARG A 60 -5.25 -22.72 9.95
C ARG A 60 -6.02 -21.45 9.60
N ALA A 61 -5.62 -20.74 8.55
CA ALA A 61 -6.20 -19.44 8.23
C ALA A 61 -7.40 -19.54 7.29
N ASP A 62 -8.42 -18.75 7.58
CA ASP A 62 -9.54 -18.49 6.67
C ASP A 62 -9.14 -17.46 5.60
N VAL A 63 -8.26 -16.50 5.96
CA VAL A 63 -7.74 -15.47 5.07
C VAL A 63 -6.21 -15.51 5.03
N LEU A 64 -5.66 -15.72 3.85
CA LEU A 64 -4.22 -15.76 3.57
C LEU A 64 -3.81 -14.48 2.85
N ILE A 65 -3.17 -13.57 3.57
CA ILE A 65 -2.69 -12.30 3.03
C ILE A 65 -1.23 -12.47 2.58
N VAL A 66 -1.01 -12.45 1.27
CA VAL A 66 0.30 -12.58 0.65
C VAL A 66 0.98 -11.21 0.60
N ALA A 67 1.97 -10.99 1.47
CA ALA A 67 2.69 -9.73 1.66
C ALA A 67 4.20 -9.85 1.38
N VAL A 68 4.59 -10.80 0.53
CA VAL A 68 5.98 -10.98 0.08
C VAL A 68 6.32 -10.04 -1.08
N LYS A 69 7.60 -9.96 -1.42
CA LYS A 69 8.02 -9.25 -2.63
C LYS A 69 7.57 -10.01 -3.88
N PRO A 70 7.32 -9.33 -5.02
CA PRO A 70 6.92 -10.00 -6.26
C PRO A 70 7.88 -11.11 -6.69
N GLN A 71 9.19 -10.91 -6.51
CA GLN A 71 10.22 -11.89 -6.89
C GLN A 71 10.19 -13.18 -6.04
N ASP A 72 9.53 -13.13 -4.88
CA ASP A 72 9.46 -14.21 -3.90
C ASP A 72 8.15 -14.99 -3.97
N ILE A 73 7.28 -14.71 -4.96
CA ILE A 73 5.91 -15.22 -4.99
C ILE A 73 5.82 -16.70 -5.34
N GLU A 74 6.62 -17.19 -6.28
CA GLU A 74 6.47 -18.55 -6.82
C GLU A 74 6.66 -19.63 -5.74
N PRO A 75 7.71 -19.59 -4.90
CA PRO A 75 7.85 -20.56 -3.81
C PRO A 75 6.69 -20.52 -2.81
N VAL A 76 6.12 -19.33 -2.55
CA VAL A 76 4.96 -19.19 -1.66
C VAL A 76 3.74 -19.86 -2.28
N LEU A 77 3.50 -19.67 -3.59
CA LEU A 77 2.39 -20.32 -4.27
C LEU A 77 2.55 -21.84 -4.33
N ASP A 78 3.78 -22.34 -4.51
CA ASP A 78 4.06 -23.78 -4.49
C ASP A 78 3.74 -24.43 -3.13
N ASP A 79 4.07 -23.74 -2.04
CA ASP A 79 3.74 -24.18 -0.68
C ASP A 79 2.23 -24.10 -0.39
N LEU A 80 1.55 -23.10 -0.93
CA LEU A 80 0.12 -22.87 -0.73
C LEU A 80 -0.77 -23.81 -1.56
N ALA A 81 -0.42 -24.03 -2.83
CA ALA A 81 -1.26 -24.77 -3.79
C ALA A 81 -1.80 -26.12 -3.28
N PRO A 82 -1.00 -26.99 -2.62
CA PRO A 82 -1.52 -28.25 -2.11
C PRO A 82 -2.32 -28.16 -0.80
N LEU A 83 -2.40 -26.98 -0.17
CA LEU A 83 -2.92 -26.81 1.19
C LEU A 83 -4.13 -25.87 1.29
N VAL A 84 -4.31 -24.97 0.32
CA VAL A 84 -5.44 -24.04 0.27
C VAL A 84 -6.75 -24.82 0.10
N GLY A 85 -7.69 -24.62 1.03
CA GLY A 85 -8.99 -25.30 1.04
C GLY A 85 -10.09 -24.52 0.30
N PRO A 86 -11.25 -25.14 0.02
CA PRO A 86 -12.38 -24.54 -0.69
C PRO A 86 -13.08 -23.37 0.04
N GLY A 87 -12.63 -22.99 1.24
CA GLY A 87 -13.13 -21.84 2.01
C GLY A 87 -12.06 -20.77 2.28
N SER A 88 -10.82 -20.97 1.82
CA SER A 88 -9.72 -20.03 2.06
C SER A 88 -9.81 -18.86 1.08
N LEU A 89 -9.71 -17.64 1.60
CA LEU A 89 -9.59 -16.41 0.82
C LEU A 89 -8.12 -16.01 0.69
N VAL A 90 -7.62 -15.89 -0.54
CA VAL A 90 -6.26 -15.40 -0.80
C VAL A 90 -6.32 -13.91 -1.15
N VAL A 91 -5.54 -13.10 -0.43
CA VAL A 91 -5.47 -11.65 -0.63
C VAL A 91 -4.03 -11.30 -0.98
N SER A 92 -3.77 -10.76 -2.17
CA SER A 92 -2.43 -10.37 -2.57
C SER A 92 -2.19 -8.88 -2.32
N LEU A 93 -1.11 -8.55 -1.62
CA LEU A 93 -0.56 -7.20 -1.49
C LEU A 93 0.68 -7.00 -2.40
N CYS A 94 0.98 -7.95 -3.28
CA CYS A 94 2.17 -7.92 -4.12
C CYS A 94 1.98 -6.95 -5.30
N ALA A 95 2.93 -6.05 -5.49
CA ALA A 95 2.91 -5.10 -6.60
C ALA A 95 3.05 -5.80 -7.96
N GLY A 96 2.26 -5.35 -8.94
CA GLY A 96 2.30 -5.82 -10.33
C GLY A 96 1.77 -7.24 -10.58
N LEU A 97 1.42 -8.02 -9.55
CA LEU A 97 1.00 -9.41 -9.76
C LEU A 97 -0.53 -9.51 -9.95
N PRO A 98 -1.01 -10.00 -11.12
CA PRO A 98 -2.45 -10.10 -11.39
C PRO A 98 -3.07 -11.30 -10.67
N THR A 99 -4.38 -11.24 -10.40
CA THR A 99 -5.17 -12.35 -9.83
C THR A 99 -5.06 -13.63 -10.66
N ALA A 100 -4.96 -13.49 -11.99
CA ALA A 100 -4.77 -14.60 -12.91
C ALA A 100 -3.53 -15.46 -12.60
N LEU A 101 -2.45 -14.88 -12.05
CA LEU A 101 -1.29 -15.67 -11.60
C LEU A 101 -1.68 -16.64 -10.49
N TYR A 102 -2.40 -16.14 -9.48
CA TYR A 102 -2.85 -16.93 -8.34
C TYR A 102 -3.86 -17.98 -8.78
N GLU A 103 -4.82 -17.62 -9.63
CA GLU A 103 -5.86 -18.54 -10.12
C GLU A 103 -5.30 -19.71 -10.94
N ARG A 104 -4.19 -19.52 -11.66
CA ARG A 104 -3.52 -20.60 -12.39
C ARG A 104 -2.72 -21.53 -11.49
N ARG A 105 -2.22 -21.03 -10.35
CA ARG A 105 -1.30 -21.76 -9.46
C ARG A 105 -2.02 -22.41 -8.28
N LEU A 106 -3.16 -21.87 -7.87
CA LEU A 106 -3.96 -22.37 -6.76
C LEU A 106 -5.08 -23.29 -7.26
N PRO A 107 -5.69 -24.10 -6.37
CA PRO A 107 -6.82 -24.95 -6.72
C PRO A 107 -7.95 -24.18 -7.42
N GLU A 108 -8.59 -24.82 -8.41
CA GLU A 108 -9.71 -24.21 -9.12
C GLU A 108 -10.82 -23.78 -8.15
N GLY A 109 -11.32 -22.55 -8.33
CA GLY A 109 -12.35 -21.99 -7.47
C GLY A 109 -11.83 -21.24 -6.24
N THR A 110 -10.51 -21.18 -5.99
CA THR A 110 -9.97 -20.35 -4.90
C THR A 110 -10.29 -18.87 -5.13
N PRO A 111 -10.99 -18.19 -4.19
CA PRO A 111 -11.23 -16.76 -4.29
C PRO A 111 -9.93 -15.98 -4.04
N VAL A 112 -9.60 -15.08 -4.97
CA VAL A 112 -8.42 -14.21 -4.91
C VAL A 112 -8.86 -12.75 -4.94
N VAL A 113 -8.31 -11.91 -4.07
CA VAL A 113 -8.47 -10.46 -4.11
C VAL A 113 -7.10 -9.80 -4.24
N ARG A 114 -6.91 -8.99 -5.26
CA ARG A 114 -5.71 -8.16 -5.41
C ARG A 114 -5.89 -6.85 -4.68
N VAL A 115 -4.88 -6.44 -3.93
CA VAL A 115 -4.87 -5.23 -3.12
C VAL A 115 -3.58 -4.47 -3.39
N MET A 116 -3.71 -3.17 -3.66
CA MET A 116 -2.58 -2.26 -3.72
C MET A 116 -2.67 -1.24 -2.57
N PRO A 117 -1.99 -1.49 -1.44
CA PRO A 117 -1.91 -0.56 -0.32
C PRO A 117 -0.78 0.47 -0.53
N ASN A 118 -0.57 1.33 0.46
CA ASN A 118 0.63 2.17 0.53
C ASN A 118 1.18 2.28 1.96
N THR A 119 2.42 2.77 2.09
CA THR A 119 3.15 2.79 3.37
C THR A 119 2.56 3.65 4.49
N PRO A 120 1.74 4.70 4.25
CA PRO A 120 0.94 5.36 5.29
C PRO A 120 0.08 4.43 6.17
N MET A 121 -0.08 3.15 5.79
CA MET A 121 -0.54 2.07 6.67
C MET A 121 0.12 2.07 8.06
N LEU A 122 1.40 2.43 8.14
CA LEU A 122 2.15 2.51 9.42
C LEU A 122 1.58 3.53 10.41
N VAL A 123 0.77 4.47 9.92
CA VAL A 123 0.12 5.51 10.74
C VAL A 123 -1.40 5.50 10.54
N ASN A 124 -1.96 4.36 10.10
CA ASN A 124 -3.39 4.14 9.87
C ASN A 124 -4.03 5.09 8.83
N GLU A 125 -3.23 5.65 7.92
CA GLU A 125 -3.69 6.55 6.85
C GLU A 125 -3.43 5.94 5.47
N ALA A 126 -3.49 4.60 5.37
CA ALA A 126 -3.32 3.92 4.10
C ALA A 126 -4.39 4.34 3.09
N MET A 127 -4.04 4.23 1.82
CA MET A 127 -5.00 4.10 0.74
C MET A 127 -4.81 2.74 0.09
N SER A 128 -5.83 1.89 0.14
CA SER A 128 -5.81 0.56 -0.47
C SER A 128 -6.85 0.45 -1.58
N ALA A 129 -6.42 0.04 -2.78
CA ALA A 129 -7.37 -0.30 -3.84
C ALA A 129 -7.53 -1.81 -3.96
N VAL A 130 -8.77 -2.29 -4.01
CA VAL A 130 -9.09 -3.72 -4.08
C VAL A 130 -9.70 -4.08 -5.44
N SER A 131 -9.40 -5.28 -5.93
CA SER A 131 -9.99 -5.84 -7.14
C SER A 131 -10.27 -7.33 -6.97
N PRO A 132 -11.49 -7.81 -7.27
CA PRO A 132 -11.82 -9.22 -7.23
C PRO A 132 -11.17 -9.98 -8.39
N GLY A 133 -10.66 -11.18 -8.10
CA GLY A 133 -10.41 -12.22 -9.10
C GLY A 133 -11.73 -12.88 -9.55
N ARG A 134 -11.63 -13.79 -10.51
CA ARG A 134 -12.73 -14.51 -11.14
C ARG A 134 -13.65 -15.23 -10.14
N HIS A 135 -13.07 -15.76 -9.07
CA HIS A 135 -13.79 -16.55 -8.07
C HIS A 135 -14.10 -15.79 -6.78
N ALA A 136 -13.68 -14.52 -6.67
CA ALA A 136 -14.02 -13.68 -5.53
C ALA A 136 -15.47 -13.16 -5.64
N THR A 137 -16.23 -13.24 -4.55
CA THR A 137 -17.60 -12.74 -4.47
C THR A 137 -17.61 -11.37 -3.78
N PRO A 138 -18.72 -10.62 -3.84
CA PRO A 138 -18.87 -9.37 -3.08
C PRO A 138 -18.63 -9.55 -1.57
N GLU A 139 -18.95 -10.71 -1.00
CA GLU A 139 -18.69 -11.02 0.41
C GLU A 139 -17.19 -11.11 0.70
N HIS A 140 -16.40 -11.70 -0.21
CA HIS A 140 -14.94 -11.73 -0.06
C HIS A 140 -14.36 -10.31 -0.10
N ILE A 141 -14.86 -9.45 -0.99
CA ILE A 141 -14.44 -8.04 -1.06
C ILE A 141 -14.75 -7.32 0.25
N ARG A 142 -15.96 -7.46 0.80
CA ARG A 142 -16.33 -6.88 2.10
C ARG A 142 -15.41 -7.33 3.23
N VAL A 143 -15.04 -8.62 3.26
CA VAL A 143 -14.07 -9.12 4.24
C VAL A 143 -12.74 -8.38 4.11
N VAL A 144 -12.22 -8.22 2.88
CA VAL A 144 -10.95 -7.50 2.65
C VAL A 144 -11.07 -6.01 3.01
N GLU A 145 -12.17 -5.36 2.65
CA GLU A 145 -12.44 -3.96 2.99
C GLU A 145 -12.49 -3.75 4.51
N ASP A 146 -13.20 -4.61 5.25
CA ASP A 146 -13.29 -4.54 6.72
C ASP A 146 -11.91 -4.69 7.37
N LEU A 147 -11.06 -5.58 6.86
CA LEU A 147 -9.70 -5.78 7.35
C LEU A 147 -8.82 -4.55 7.09
N LEU A 148 -8.82 -4.03 5.86
CA LEU A 148 -7.95 -2.93 5.47
C LEU A 148 -8.43 -1.58 6.02
N SER A 149 -9.72 -1.46 6.35
CA SER A 149 -10.26 -0.26 7.00
C SER A 149 -9.67 -0.01 8.39
N SER A 150 -9.06 -1.03 9.02
CA SER A 150 -8.32 -0.87 10.28
C SER A 150 -7.06 0.01 10.14
N VAL A 151 -6.53 0.15 8.92
CA VAL A 151 -5.25 0.81 8.65
C VAL A 151 -5.35 1.94 7.62
N GLY A 152 -6.56 2.30 7.19
CA GLY A 152 -6.77 3.41 6.27
C GLY A 152 -8.06 3.30 5.48
N LYS A 153 -8.11 3.98 4.33
CA LYS A 153 -9.25 3.97 3.42
C LYS A 153 -9.10 2.87 2.36
N VAL A 154 -10.24 2.34 1.94
CA VAL A 154 -10.33 1.31 0.91
C VAL A 154 -11.25 1.80 -0.21
N LEU A 155 -10.90 1.48 -1.46
CA LEU A 155 -11.82 1.61 -2.59
C LEU A 155 -11.69 0.41 -3.52
N GLU A 156 -12.78 0.08 -4.21
CA GLU A 156 -12.76 -0.94 -5.25
C GLU A 156 -12.48 -0.31 -6.63
N VAL A 157 -11.59 -0.95 -7.40
CA VAL A 157 -11.31 -0.60 -8.80
C VAL A 157 -11.32 -1.85 -9.69
N PRO A 158 -11.58 -1.70 -11.00
CA PRO A 158 -11.26 -2.74 -11.97
C PRO A 158 -9.77 -3.13 -11.88
N GLU A 159 -9.48 -4.43 -11.98
CA GLU A 159 -8.09 -4.91 -11.87
C GLU A 159 -7.16 -4.27 -12.92
N SER A 160 -7.68 -3.97 -14.11
CA SER A 160 -6.95 -3.25 -15.18
C SER A 160 -6.43 -1.87 -14.78
N GLN A 161 -6.90 -1.31 -13.65
CA GLN A 161 -6.43 -0.03 -13.11
C GLN A 161 -5.38 -0.19 -12.00
N GLN A 162 -5.11 -1.40 -11.52
CA GLN A 162 -4.23 -1.62 -10.36
C GLN A 162 -2.79 -1.15 -10.59
N ASP A 163 -2.25 -1.23 -11.81
CA ASP A 163 -0.92 -0.70 -12.11
C ASP A 163 -0.89 0.84 -12.09
N ALA A 164 -1.98 1.49 -12.50
CA ALA A 164 -2.14 2.93 -12.34
C ALA A 164 -2.29 3.33 -10.87
N VAL A 165 -3.03 2.56 -10.07
CA VAL A 165 -3.10 2.74 -8.61
C VAL A 165 -1.71 2.61 -7.97
N THR A 166 -0.95 1.58 -8.36
CA THR A 166 0.42 1.34 -7.87
C THR A 166 1.30 2.55 -8.10
N ALA A 167 1.23 3.12 -9.30
CA ALA A 167 1.98 4.32 -9.66
C ALA A 167 1.50 5.56 -8.90
N LEU A 168 0.19 5.70 -8.68
CA LEU A 168 -0.38 6.90 -8.07
C LEU A 168 -0.32 6.88 -6.54
N SER A 169 -1.02 5.95 -5.89
CA SER A 169 -1.15 5.90 -4.43
C SER A 169 -0.12 5.00 -3.77
N GLY A 170 0.30 3.91 -4.42
CA GLY A 170 1.32 3.00 -3.91
C GLY A 170 2.69 3.67 -3.80
N SER A 171 3.11 4.28 -4.91
CA SER A 171 4.36 5.06 -5.00
C SER A 171 4.22 6.51 -4.52
N GLY A 172 2.98 7.01 -4.42
CA GLY A 172 2.63 8.37 -4.01
C GLY A 172 3.39 8.91 -2.80
N PRO A 173 3.49 8.19 -1.66
CA PRO A 173 4.22 8.65 -0.49
C PRO A 173 5.67 9.05 -0.80
N ALA A 174 6.37 8.33 -1.69
CA ALA A 174 7.73 8.66 -2.07
C ALA A 174 7.81 10.00 -2.80
N TYR A 175 6.81 10.34 -3.62
CA TYR A 175 6.75 11.64 -4.30
C TYR A 175 6.55 12.79 -3.31
N PHE A 176 5.71 12.57 -2.29
CA PHE A 176 5.53 13.54 -1.20
C PHE A 176 6.81 13.73 -0.39
N PHE A 177 7.50 12.64 -0.03
CA PHE A 177 8.77 12.73 0.70
C PHE A 177 9.84 13.45 -0.11
N PHE A 178 9.95 13.16 -1.42
CA PHE A 178 10.88 13.83 -2.32
C PHE A 178 10.57 15.34 -2.45
N LEU A 179 9.28 15.71 -2.56
CA LEU A 179 8.87 17.11 -2.59
C LEU A 179 9.22 17.83 -1.27
N VAL A 180 8.92 17.20 -0.13
CA VAL A 180 9.23 17.75 1.20
C VAL A 180 10.73 17.91 1.37
N GLU A 181 11.53 16.91 1.00
CA GLU A 181 13.00 16.96 1.02
C GLU A 181 13.54 18.16 0.22
N ALA A 182 13.08 18.34 -1.02
CA ALA A 182 13.49 19.47 -1.86
C ALA A 182 13.11 20.83 -1.24
N MET A 183 11.96 20.92 -0.57
CA MET A 183 11.52 22.14 0.10
C MET A 183 12.30 22.43 1.40
N ILE A 184 12.77 21.41 2.12
CA ILE A 184 13.69 21.56 3.26
C ILE A 184 14.99 22.18 2.77
N ASP A 185 15.58 21.63 1.71
CA ASP A 185 16.85 22.13 1.15
C ASP A 185 16.71 23.57 0.63
N ALA A 186 15.57 23.93 0.03
CA ALA A 186 15.26 25.31 -0.34
C ALA A 186 15.20 26.23 0.89
N GLY A 187 14.59 25.79 2.00
CA GLY A 187 14.57 26.54 3.26
C GLY A 187 15.97 26.80 3.82
N ILE A 188 16.86 25.81 3.73
CA ILE A 188 18.26 25.93 4.13
C ILE A 188 19.01 26.92 3.24
N LEU A 189 18.79 26.85 1.92
CA LEU A 189 19.37 27.81 0.97
C LEU A 189 18.95 29.26 1.28
N LEU A 190 17.74 29.45 1.80
CA LEU A 190 17.22 30.75 2.25
C LEU A 190 17.69 31.15 3.67
N GLY A 191 18.52 30.35 4.32
CA GLY A 191 19.15 30.65 5.61
C GLY A 191 18.43 30.08 6.83
N LEU A 192 17.43 29.22 6.66
CA LEU A 192 16.78 28.55 7.80
C LEU A 192 17.66 27.40 8.32
N PRO A 193 17.75 27.20 9.66
CA PRO A 193 18.29 25.96 10.19
C PRO A 193 17.48 24.75 9.69
N ARG A 194 18.14 23.64 9.36
CA ARG A 194 17.51 22.42 8.84
C ARG A 194 16.30 21.96 9.66
N ALA A 195 16.45 21.89 10.99
CA ALA A 195 15.38 21.48 11.90
C ALA A 195 14.15 22.42 11.86
N VAL A 196 14.37 23.73 11.65
CA VAL A 196 13.28 24.70 11.51
C VAL A 196 12.59 24.53 10.16
N ALA A 197 13.34 24.38 9.08
CA ALA A 197 12.79 24.14 7.74
C ALA A 197 11.93 22.87 7.71
N GLU A 198 12.42 21.77 8.31
CA GLU A 198 11.70 20.50 8.44
C GLU A 198 10.37 20.65 9.18
N GLN A 199 10.37 21.27 10.37
CA GLN A 199 9.14 21.47 11.14
C GLN A 199 8.10 22.29 10.36
N LEU A 200 8.54 23.37 9.70
CA LEU A 200 7.66 24.24 8.92
C LEU A 200 7.01 23.49 7.76
N ILE A 201 7.79 22.72 6.98
CA ILE A 201 7.25 22.08 5.78
C ILE A 201 6.42 20.84 6.10
N VAL A 202 6.82 20.04 7.10
CA VAL A 202 6.05 18.86 7.51
C VAL A 202 4.67 19.28 8.00
N GLN A 203 4.59 20.32 8.84
CA GLN A 203 3.31 20.82 9.33
C GLN A 203 2.46 21.43 8.20
N SER A 204 3.09 22.11 7.25
CA SER A 204 2.40 22.66 6.07
C SER A 204 1.82 21.55 5.18
N ALA A 205 2.57 20.46 4.98
CA ALA A 205 2.11 19.29 4.24
C ALA A 205 0.91 18.61 4.91
N VAL A 206 0.97 18.40 6.24
CA VAL A 206 -0.15 17.84 7.02
C VAL A 206 -1.39 18.72 6.89
N GLY A 207 -1.25 20.04 7.08
CA GLY A 207 -2.38 20.98 6.98
C GLY A 207 -3.00 21.00 5.58
N ALA A 208 -2.18 21.07 4.53
CA ALA A 208 -2.67 21.09 3.15
C ALA A 208 -3.36 19.77 2.76
N ALA A 209 -2.80 18.62 3.15
CA ALA A 209 -3.42 17.32 2.91
C ALA A 209 -4.75 17.18 3.65
N LYS A 210 -4.83 17.65 4.90
CA LYS A 210 -6.09 17.67 5.66
C LYS A 210 -7.15 18.57 5.02
N MET A 211 -6.77 19.77 4.56
CA MET A 211 -7.67 20.65 3.83
C MET A 211 -8.21 20.00 2.55
N LEU A 212 -7.35 19.28 1.80
CA LEU A 212 -7.76 18.51 0.62
C LEU A 212 -8.72 17.37 0.97
N ALA A 213 -8.48 16.68 2.09
CA ALA A 213 -9.29 15.54 2.50
C ALA A 213 -10.65 15.92 3.08
N GLU A 214 -10.76 17.10 3.71
CA GLU A 214 -11.97 17.57 4.38
C GLU A 214 -12.80 18.54 3.54
N SER A 215 -12.21 19.13 2.49
CA SER A 215 -12.90 20.06 1.59
C SER A 215 -13.57 19.35 0.41
N ALA A 216 -14.71 19.88 -0.03
CA ALA A 216 -15.32 19.52 -1.31
C ALA A 216 -14.76 20.33 -2.49
N GLU A 217 -13.85 21.28 -2.22
CA GLU A 217 -13.27 22.15 -3.25
C GLU A 217 -12.22 21.41 -4.09
N HIS A 218 -12.18 21.76 -5.37
CA HIS A 218 -11.17 21.24 -6.28
C HIS A 218 -9.75 21.76 -5.88
N PRO A 219 -8.67 20.96 -6.00
CA PRO A 219 -7.32 21.36 -5.57
C PRO A 219 -6.81 22.68 -6.19
N VAL A 220 -7.28 23.02 -7.40
CA VAL A 220 -7.00 24.31 -8.06
C VAL A 220 -7.54 25.49 -7.25
N ILE A 221 -8.74 25.36 -6.69
CA ILE A 221 -9.38 26.42 -5.90
C ILE A 221 -8.63 26.64 -4.59
N LEU A 222 -8.26 25.55 -3.90
CA LEU A 222 -7.44 25.63 -2.68
C LEU A 222 -6.08 26.30 -2.94
N ARG A 223 -5.44 25.98 -4.07
CA ARG A 223 -4.19 26.64 -4.48
C ARG A 223 -4.41 28.12 -4.79
N GLU A 224 -5.48 28.47 -5.50
CA GLU A 224 -5.80 29.85 -5.86
C GLU A 224 -6.11 30.71 -4.63
N ALA A 225 -6.79 30.14 -3.62
CA ALA A 225 -7.11 30.81 -2.36
C ALA A 225 -5.85 31.29 -1.61
N VAL A 226 -4.70 30.62 -1.78
CA VAL A 226 -3.41 31.01 -1.17
C VAL A 226 -2.47 31.74 -2.16
N THR A 227 -2.97 32.13 -3.32
CA THR A 227 -2.20 32.77 -4.40
C THR A 227 -2.70 34.19 -4.66
N SER A 228 -2.14 35.17 -3.94
CA SER A 228 -2.51 36.58 -4.10
C SER A 228 -1.87 37.24 -5.33
N PRO A 229 -2.54 38.22 -5.98
CA PRO A 229 -1.97 39.00 -7.07
C PRO A 229 -0.64 39.65 -6.66
N ALA A 230 0.39 39.48 -7.50
CA ALA A 230 1.77 39.94 -7.27
C ALA A 230 2.44 39.42 -5.98
N GLY A 231 1.84 38.43 -5.29
CA GLY A 231 2.37 37.86 -4.06
C GLY A 231 3.57 36.93 -4.24
N THR A 232 4.08 36.42 -3.12
CA THR A 232 5.20 35.46 -3.11
C THR A 232 4.81 34.14 -3.77
N THR A 233 3.62 33.61 -3.46
CA THR A 233 3.12 32.32 -3.98
C THR A 233 3.02 32.31 -5.50
N ILE A 234 2.43 33.35 -6.12
CA ILE A 234 2.27 33.38 -7.59
C ILE A 234 3.62 33.41 -8.32
N ASN A 235 4.62 34.08 -7.74
CA ASN A 235 5.98 34.09 -8.31
C ASN A 235 6.64 32.71 -8.19
N ALA A 236 6.45 32.00 -7.08
CA ALA A 236 6.94 30.63 -6.93
C ALA A 236 6.24 29.65 -7.89
N ILE A 237 4.90 29.68 -7.98
CA ILE A 237 4.13 28.85 -8.91
C ILE A 237 4.59 29.09 -10.36
N ARG A 238 4.83 30.34 -10.76
CA ARG A 238 5.36 30.66 -12.10
C ARG A 238 6.67 29.92 -12.40
N GLU A 239 7.59 29.82 -11.44
CA GLU A 239 8.83 29.07 -11.65
C GLU A 239 8.57 27.56 -11.75
N LEU A 240 7.67 26.99 -10.94
CA LEU A 240 7.29 25.58 -11.08
C LEU A 240 6.69 25.26 -12.47
N GLU A 241 5.91 26.17 -13.04
CA GLU A 241 5.39 26.04 -14.40
C GLU A 241 6.51 26.11 -15.46
N LYS A 242 7.44 27.08 -15.33
CA LYS A 242 8.58 27.22 -16.25
C LYS A 242 9.47 25.98 -16.25
N HIS A 243 9.65 25.34 -15.09
CA HIS A 243 10.42 24.12 -14.95
C HIS A 243 9.63 22.85 -15.30
N GLY A 244 8.37 22.97 -15.74
CA GLY A 244 7.59 21.85 -16.23
C GLY A 244 7.28 20.79 -15.16
N VAL A 245 7.12 21.19 -13.90
CA VAL A 245 6.92 20.25 -12.77
C VAL A 245 5.72 19.32 -13.01
N ARG A 246 4.64 19.80 -13.64
CA ARG A 246 3.51 18.95 -14.03
C ARG A 246 3.90 17.86 -15.03
N ALA A 247 4.69 18.21 -16.04
CA ALA A 247 5.16 17.26 -17.03
C ALA A 247 6.11 16.22 -16.39
N ALA A 248 6.97 16.65 -15.46
CA ALA A 248 7.85 15.74 -14.72
C ALA A 248 7.06 14.74 -13.87
N LEU A 249 6.00 15.19 -13.16
CA LEU A 249 5.13 14.31 -12.38
C LEU A 249 4.38 13.30 -13.25
N LEU A 250 3.85 13.74 -14.41
CA LEU A 250 3.21 12.83 -15.38
C LEU A 250 4.18 11.73 -15.83
N ALA A 251 5.38 12.11 -16.28
CA ALA A 251 6.38 11.17 -16.75
C ALA A 251 6.84 10.20 -15.63
N ALA A 252 7.00 10.69 -14.41
CA ALA A 252 7.41 9.85 -13.27
C ALA A 252 6.34 8.80 -12.92
N ILE A 253 5.06 9.18 -12.91
CA ILE A 253 3.94 8.29 -12.61
C ILE A 253 3.75 7.28 -13.77
N GLU A 254 3.89 7.71 -15.03
CA GLU A 254 3.85 6.81 -16.19
C GLU A 254 4.96 5.76 -16.10
N ALA A 255 6.19 6.17 -15.81
CA ALA A 255 7.31 5.24 -15.65
C ALA A 255 7.10 4.24 -14.51
N ALA A 256 6.51 4.67 -13.39
CA ALA A 256 6.17 3.77 -12.27
C ALA A 256 5.10 2.73 -12.68
N ARG A 257 4.09 3.15 -13.45
CA ARG A 257 3.04 2.25 -13.97
C ARG A 257 3.63 1.25 -14.96
N ASP A 258 4.47 1.70 -15.89
CA ASP A 258 5.10 0.81 -16.87
C ASP A 258 5.98 -0.22 -16.17
N ARG A 259 6.72 0.18 -15.13
CA ARG A 259 7.49 -0.76 -14.32
C ARG A 259 6.61 -1.76 -13.56
N SER A 260 5.45 -1.36 -13.05
CA SER A 260 4.48 -2.27 -12.43
C SER A 260 4.01 -3.34 -13.43
N VAL A 261 3.69 -2.93 -14.66
CA VAL A 261 3.29 -3.84 -15.74
C VAL A 261 4.42 -4.81 -16.11
N GLU A 262 5.66 -4.33 -16.21
CA GLU A 262 6.83 -5.20 -16.48
C GLU A 262 7.03 -6.28 -15.41
N LEU A 263 6.82 -5.95 -14.13
CA LEU A 263 6.90 -6.92 -13.05
C LEU A 263 5.85 -8.03 -13.19
N GLY A 264 4.62 -7.69 -13.58
CA GLY A 264 3.57 -8.67 -13.83
C GLY A 264 3.88 -9.60 -15.00
N LYS A 265 4.40 -9.06 -16.10
CA LYS A 265 4.78 -9.82 -17.30
C LYS A 265 5.86 -10.87 -17.03
N ALA A 266 6.75 -10.64 -16.06
CA ALA A 266 7.77 -11.61 -15.69
C ALA A 266 7.20 -12.92 -15.13
N HIS A 267 5.91 -12.95 -14.78
CA HIS A 267 5.19 -14.10 -14.24
C HIS A 267 4.01 -14.55 -15.13
N GLU A 268 3.94 -14.04 -16.36
CA GLU A 268 3.09 -14.61 -17.41
C GLU A 268 3.87 -15.76 -18.08
N GLU A 269 3.25 -16.93 -18.22
CA GLU A 269 3.80 -17.99 -19.08
C GLU A 269 3.41 -17.66 -20.53
N ASP A 270 4.34 -17.90 -21.47
CA ASP A 270 4.15 -17.73 -22.93
C ASP A 270 2.93 -18.52 -23.48
#